data_AF-A0A2G6D5H5-F1
#
_entry.id   AF-A0A2G6D5H5-F1
#
_cell.length_a   1.000
_cell.length_b   1.000
_cell.length_c   1.000
_cell.angle_alpha   90.00
_cell.angle_beta   90.00
_cell.angle_gamma   90.00
#
_symmetry.space_group_name_H-M   'P 1'
#
loop_
_entity.id
_entity.type
_entity.pdbx_description
1 polymer ?
#
loop_
_entity_poly.entity_id
_entity_poly.type
_entity_poly.pdbx_seq_one_letter_code
_entity_poly.pdbx_strand_id
1 'polypeptide(L)'
;MNNLTSYVRARNIGKMPSIELHPINIAGLSSLLVSGGYLTHTVSGNVSLSILVGITSAAALWVSDRYVKFSSPESNSGYHPLTDPPDEVNHVVNHGKMDTQLTATYREVFKDESIVVELGEPHPRFITHIIWHDDVNLSDARKLRTLARKLNIETEVGREPPFQIIYSMGGGASGIVMPKIIPQGEQPSIIPFDPSFIKKGKLISFLGIDVRGRPISNDRSIAPHGQATGTTNSGKTVAIRNQIFSDWLAFPESIIYSIDYKSGIKSAPHSKFTSDMIEGVQMILEFRELARRNWEVVSESGLDNWFEFEEKYPGTLPPIFLNIDEYPQLVSEGDRSILEKWQQDKIDAKSSGDAAPVKPELVNDIMGEIVRVYRAGGAFVFIGGQKFPAKEYPTSFTDMFDCRIAMRVVDGDASRQAVDVAGAENLPDRGGMMFRLASNPIQVGAAAFMTSDARKELLKKTT
;
A
#
# COMPACT_ATOMS: atom_id res chain seq x y z
N MET A 1 -29.33 -54.32 -31.59
CA MET A 1 -27.88 -54.55 -31.40
C MET A 1 -27.36 -53.40 -30.54
N ASN A 2 -27.55 -53.45 -29.22
CA ASN A 2 -26.85 -54.28 -28.21
C ASN A 2 -25.52 -53.57 -27.84
N ASN A 3 -25.18 -53.20 -26.61
CA ASN A 3 -25.55 -53.67 -25.27
C ASN A 3 -25.15 -52.60 -24.19
N LEU A 4 -26.05 -52.29 -23.26
CA LEU A 4 -26.02 -52.54 -21.79
C LEU A 4 -24.94 -51.81 -20.94
N THR A 5 -25.27 -50.88 -20.03
CA THR A 5 -25.68 -51.02 -18.58
C THR A 5 -24.63 -51.80 -17.73
N SER A 6 -24.16 -51.45 -16.51
CA SER A 6 -24.74 -50.76 -15.34
C SER A 6 -23.74 -50.66 -14.14
N TYR A 7 -24.03 -49.75 -13.18
CA TYR A 7 -23.86 -49.77 -11.69
C TYR A 7 -22.48 -49.83 -11.00
N VAL A 8 -22.25 -48.92 -10.01
CA VAL A 8 -22.26 -49.21 -8.54
C VAL A 8 -22.46 -47.93 -7.66
N ARG A 9 -23.53 -47.98 -6.84
CA ARG A 9 -23.86 -47.39 -5.51
C ARG A 9 -23.37 -45.99 -5.06
N ALA A 10 -24.35 -45.09 -4.96
CA ALA A 10 -24.44 -44.09 -3.89
C ALA A 10 -24.95 -44.73 -2.57
N ARG A 11 -24.34 -44.36 -1.43
CA ARG A 11 -24.89 -44.59 -0.08
C ARG A 11 -25.30 -43.24 0.53
N ASN A 12 -26.51 -43.24 1.07
CA ASN A 12 -27.19 -42.25 1.91
C ASN A 12 -26.34 -41.18 2.60
N ILE A 13 -26.70 -39.90 2.39
CA ILE A 13 -26.74 -38.88 3.45
C ILE A 13 -28.06 -38.10 3.30
N GLY A 14 -28.73 -37.86 4.44
CA GLY A 14 -30.15 -37.58 4.56
C GLY A 14 -30.66 -36.20 4.09
N LYS A 15 -31.99 -36.10 4.07
CA LYS A 15 -32.85 -34.98 3.65
C LYS A 15 -32.49 -33.63 4.28
N MET A 16 -32.44 -32.57 3.46
CA MET A 16 -32.69 -31.18 3.87
C MET A 16 -34.07 -30.72 3.36
N PRO A 17 -34.78 -29.81 4.08
CA PRO A 17 -36.12 -29.38 3.71
C PRO A 17 -36.12 -28.36 2.57
N SER A 18 -37.14 -28.47 1.71
CA SER A 18 -37.46 -27.59 0.59
C SER A 18 -37.87 -26.19 1.07
N ILE A 19 -37.30 -25.14 0.47
CA ILE A 19 -37.79 -23.76 0.56
C ILE A 19 -38.44 -23.42 -0.79
N GLU A 20 -39.71 -23.03 -0.74
CA GLU A 20 -40.52 -22.58 -1.87
C GLU A 20 -40.06 -21.20 -2.37
N LEU A 21 -39.92 -21.07 -3.69
CA LEU A 21 -39.70 -19.80 -4.39
C LEU A 21 -41.05 -19.29 -4.94
N HIS A 22 -41.48 -18.10 -4.52
CA HIS A 22 -42.61 -17.41 -5.15
C HIS A 22 -42.14 -16.66 -6.41
N PRO A 23 -42.87 -16.77 -7.54
CA PRO A 23 -42.53 -16.05 -8.76
C PRO A 23 -43.01 -14.59 -8.71
N ILE A 24 -42.11 -13.64 -8.96
CA ILE A 24 -42.50 -12.25 -9.25
C ILE A 24 -42.75 -12.11 -10.75
N ASN A 25 -43.97 -11.70 -11.07
CA ASN A 25 -44.52 -11.49 -12.39
C ASN A 25 -43.89 -10.24 -13.05
N ILE A 26 -43.18 -10.42 -14.15
CA ILE A 26 -42.72 -9.33 -15.01
C ILE A 26 -43.69 -9.25 -16.19
N ALA A 27 -44.60 -8.29 -16.14
CA ALA A 27 -45.44 -7.93 -17.27
C ALA A 27 -45.37 -6.41 -17.50
N GLY A 28 -44.85 -6.05 -18.68
CA GLY A 28 -45.21 -4.80 -19.36
C GLY A 28 -44.20 -3.66 -19.28
N LEU A 29 -43.22 -3.65 -20.19
CA LEU A 29 -42.71 -2.40 -20.76
C LEU A 29 -42.44 -2.63 -22.26
N SER A 30 -43.41 -2.23 -23.08
CA SER A 30 -43.21 -1.98 -24.50
C SER A 30 -43.40 -0.47 -24.72
N SER A 31 -42.41 0.14 -25.36
CA SER A 31 -42.43 1.43 -26.10
C SER A 31 -43.30 2.59 -25.61
N LEU A 32 -42.69 3.72 -25.26
CA LEU A 32 -43.22 5.09 -25.52
C LEU A 32 -42.07 6.11 -25.27
N LEU A 33 -41.45 6.71 -26.29
CA LEU A 33 -41.77 7.99 -26.94
C LEU A 33 -41.75 9.22 -26.01
N VAL A 34 -40.83 10.12 -26.35
CA VAL A 34 -40.59 11.43 -25.75
C VAL A 34 -41.77 12.37 -25.99
N SER A 35 -42.38 12.88 -24.92
CA SER A 35 -43.02 14.19 -24.88
C SER A 35 -43.12 14.66 -23.43
N GLY A 36 -42.75 15.91 -23.16
CA GLY A 36 -42.64 16.49 -21.83
C GLY A 36 -43.91 16.35 -20.98
N GLY A 37 -43.71 15.97 -19.72
CA GLY A 37 -44.75 15.90 -18.71
C GLY A 37 -44.12 15.73 -17.32
N TYR A 38 -44.50 16.59 -16.39
CA TYR A 38 -44.02 16.63 -15.01
C TYR A 38 -44.50 15.40 -14.22
N LEU A 39 -43.61 14.81 -13.41
CA LEU A 39 -43.96 13.80 -12.40
C LEU A 39 -43.72 14.42 -11.01
N THR A 40 -44.80 14.66 -10.26
CA THR A 40 -44.76 15.06 -8.85
C THR A 40 -45.06 13.85 -7.97
N HIS A 41 -44.16 13.53 -7.04
CA HIS A 41 -44.41 12.57 -5.97
C HIS A 41 -44.32 13.31 -4.62
N THR A 42 -45.40 13.31 -3.85
CA THR A 42 -45.48 13.97 -2.54
C THR A 42 -45.17 12.96 -1.44
N VAL A 43 -44.22 13.26 -0.55
CA VAL A 43 -44.02 12.53 0.72
C VAL A 43 -44.17 13.52 1.86
N SER A 44 -44.94 13.12 2.86
CA SER A 44 -45.28 13.89 4.06
C SER A 44 -44.04 14.26 4.89
N GLY A 45 -43.88 15.56 5.18
CA GLY A 45 -42.93 16.06 6.19
C GLY A 45 -41.89 17.03 5.62
N ASN A 46 -42.24 18.31 5.59
CA ASN A 46 -41.39 19.51 5.51
C ASN A 46 -39.98 19.37 4.87
N VAL A 47 -39.89 19.25 3.54
CA VAL A 47 -39.05 20.04 2.61
C VAL A 47 -39.60 19.79 1.19
N SER A 48 -39.96 20.84 0.45
CA SER A 48 -40.29 20.74 -0.98
C SER A 48 -39.04 21.05 -1.81
N LEU A 49 -38.53 20.10 -2.58
CA LEU A 49 -37.44 20.31 -3.54
C LEU A 49 -38.00 20.12 -4.97
N SER A 50 -38.13 21.21 -5.73
CA SER A 50 -38.48 21.17 -7.15
C SER A 50 -37.18 21.20 -7.96
N ILE A 51 -36.85 20.12 -8.67
CA ILE A 51 -35.69 20.12 -9.57
C ILE A 51 -36.17 20.50 -10.97
N LEU A 52 -35.82 21.71 -11.40
CA LEU A 52 -35.94 22.15 -12.79
C LEU A 52 -34.72 21.63 -13.56
N VAL A 53 -34.89 20.65 -14.44
CA VAL A 53 -33.82 20.26 -15.38
C VAL A 53 -33.86 21.24 -16.56
N GLY A 54 -33.12 22.34 -16.41
CA GLY A 54 -32.82 23.29 -17.48
C GLY A 54 -31.38 23.13 -17.93
N ILE A 55 -31.17 22.91 -19.23
CA ILE A 55 -29.85 22.96 -19.87
C ILE A 55 -29.36 24.42 -19.88
N THR A 56 -28.07 24.60 -19.62
CA THR A 56 -27.18 25.76 -19.87
C THR A 56 -26.68 26.61 -18.68
N SER A 57 -25.34 26.70 -18.63
CA SER A 57 -24.49 27.85 -18.30
C SER A 57 -24.27 28.26 -16.83
N ALA A 58 -22.99 28.13 -16.44
CA ALA A 58 -22.23 28.81 -15.40
C ALA A 58 -22.92 29.84 -14.48
N ALA A 59 -22.93 29.56 -13.18
CA ALA A 59 -22.81 30.57 -12.13
C ALA A 59 -22.21 29.94 -10.87
N ALA A 60 -21.11 30.54 -10.38
CA ALA A 60 -20.50 30.20 -9.11
C ALA A 60 -21.36 30.76 -7.95
N LEU A 61 -21.64 29.92 -6.95
CA LEU A 61 -22.05 30.37 -5.62
C LEU A 61 -21.22 29.64 -4.57
N TRP A 62 -20.45 30.43 -3.82
CA TRP A 62 -19.65 30.01 -2.67
C TRP A 62 -20.56 29.94 -1.43
N VAL A 63 -20.65 28.76 -0.80
CA VAL A 63 -21.11 28.60 0.59
C VAL A 63 -20.24 27.54 1.26
N SER A 64 -19.73 27.90 2.44
CA SER A 64 -18.75 27.20 3.26
C SER A 64 -19.24 25.87 3.88
N ASP A 65 -18.27 25.06 4.28
CA ASP A 65 -18.32 23.91 5.18
C ASP A 65 -19.22 22.72 4.80
N ARG A 66 -18.62 21.74 4.09
CA ARG A 66 -18.67 20.30 4.40
C ARG A 66 -17.91 19.48 3.36
N TYR A 67 -17.23 18.43 3.83
CA TYR A 67 -16.47 17.43 3.08
C TYR A 67 -17.09 17.07 1.71
N VAL A 68 -16.32 17.24 0.63
CA VAL A 68 -16.69 16.80 -0.72
C VAL A 68 -16.51 15.30 -0.82
N LYS A 69 -17.62 14.58 -1.03
CA LYS A 69 -17.65 13.19 -1.50
C LYS A 69 -17.26 13.20 -2.98
N PHE A 70 -16.17 12.54 -3.35
CA PHE A 70 -15.86 12.28 -4.75
C PHE A 70 -16.77 11.14 -5.25
N SER A 71 -17.63 11.44 -6.22
CA SER A 71 -18.36 10.44 -7.00
C SER A 71 -17.52 10.08 -8.24
N SER A 72 -17.19 8.79 -8.41
CA SER A 72 -16.63 8.28 -9.66
C SER A 72 -17.69 8.26 -10.78
N PRO A 73 -17.31 8.44 -12.05
CA PRO A 73 -18.19 8.07 -13.15
C PRO A 73 -18.16 6.54 -13.32
N GLU A 74 -19.35 5.93 -13.40
CA GLU A 74 -19.51 4.57 -13.87
C GLU A 74 -19.09 4.47 -15.35
N SER A 75 -18.24 3.50 -15.68
CA SER A 75 -18.28 2.86 -16.99
C SER A 75 -17.81 1.41 -16.92
N ASN A 76 -18.51 0.58 -17.70
CA ASN A 76 -18.45 -0.87 -17.77
C ASN A 76 -17.16 -1.43 -18.38
N SER A 77 -16.82 -2.65 -17.93
CA SER A 77 -16.12 -3.73 -18.64
C SER A 77 -14.82 -3.40 -19.39
N GLY A 78 -13.71 -3.79 -18.77
CA GLY A 78 -12.41 -3.94 -19.43
C GLY A 78 -11.31 -4.08 -18.40
N TYR A 79 -10.65 -5.23 -18.38
CA TYR A 79 -9.42 -5.45 -17.63
C TYR A 79 -8.37 -4.44 -18.12
N HIS A 80 -7.93 -3.49 -17.28
CA HIS A 80 -6.70 -2.73 -17.50
C HIS A 80 -5.67 -3.20 -16.46
N PRO A 81 -4.54 -3.80 -16.86
CA PRO A 81 -3.41 -3.94 -15.96
C PRO A 81 -2.95 -2.53 -15.57
N LEU A 82 -2.74 -2.25 -14.28
CA LEU A 82 -2.19 -0.95 -13.82
C LEU A 82 -0.68 -0.80 -14.13
N THR A 83 -0.26 -1.29 -15.30
CA THR A 83 1.11 -1.28 -15.80
C THR A 83 1.16 -0.89 -17.27
N ASP A 84 0.27 -0.02 -17.73
CA ASP A 84 0.60 0.72 -18.95
C ASP A 84 1.82 1.61 -18.63
N PRO A 85 2.97 1.50 -19.32
CA PRO A 85 3.87 2.65 -19.41
C PRO A 85 2.98 3.82 -19.85
N PRO A 86 3.17 5.04 -19.30
CA PRO A 86 2.23 6.13 -19.56
C PRO A 86 1.99 6.16 -21.06
N ASP A 87 0.73 5.90 -21.46
CA ASP A 87 0.32 5.98 -22.85
C ASP A 87 0.96 7.27 -23.38
N GLU A 88 1.51 7.24 -24.60
CA GLU A 88 1.66 8.46 -25.38
C GLU A 88 0.25 8.97 -25.70
N VAL A 89 -0.47 9.36 -24.65
CA VAL A 89 -1.56 10.29 -24.76
C VAL A 89 -0.88 11.52 -25.32
N ASN A 90 -1.28 11.88 -26.53
CA ASN A 90 -1.20 13.26 -26.97
C ASN A 90 -2.05 14.08 -25.99
N HIS A 91 -1.56 14.26 -24.77
CA HIS A 91 -2.04 15.22 -23.83
C HIS A 91 -1.72 16.55 -24.49
N VAL A 92 -2.76 17.23 -24.97
CA VAL A 92 -2.75 18.67 -24.81
C VAL A 92 -2.56 18.87 -23.30
N VAL A 93 -1.31 19.11 -22.89
CA VAL A 93 -0.94 19.36 -21.49
C VAL A 93 -1.65 20.66 -21.14
N ASN A 94 -2.82 20.52 -20.52
CA ASN A 94 -3.49 21.64 -19.92
C ASN A 94 -2.69 21.93 -18.64
N HIS A 95 -1.61 22.70 -18.78
CA HIS A 95 -0.82 23.16 -17.64
C HIS A 95 -1.81 23.73 -16.62
N GLY A 96 -1.69 23.35 -15.35
CA GLY A 96 -2.43 24.03 -14.30
C GLY A 96 -2.09 25.53 -14.34
N LYS A 97 -2.86 26.35 -13.60
CA LYS A 97 -2.65 27.80 -13.61
C LYS A 97 -1.22 28.11 -13.13
N MET A 98 -0.36 28.52 -14.07
CA MET A 98 1.03 28.86 -13.80
C MET A 98 1.12 29.94 -12.73
N ASP A 99 2.07 29.77 -11.81
CA ASP A 99 2.32 30.74 -10.75
C ASP A 99 3.45 31.69 -11.19
N THR A 100 3.07 32.90 -11.58
CA THR A 100 4.00 33.91 -12.10
C THR A 100 5.05 34.33 -11.05
N GLN A 101 4.68 34.38 -9.77
CA GLN A 101 5.57 34.81 -8.70
C GLN A 101 6.58 33.71 -8.34
N LEU A 102 6.13 32.46 -8.22
CA LEU A 102 7.00 31.32 -8.05
C LEU A 102 7.92 31.16 -9.25
N THR A 103 7.39 31.27 -10.47
CA THR A 103 8.20 31.20 -11.70
C THR A 103 9.32 32.23 -11.69
N ALA A 104 9.02 33.51 -11.43
CA ALA A 104 10.04 34.56 -11.34
C ALA A 104 11.09 34.26 -10.26
N THR A 105 10.66 33.75 -9.10
CA THR A 105 11.56 33.40 -7.99
C THR A 105 12.51 32.26 -8.39
N TYR A 106 11.99 31.21 -9.03
CA TYR A 106 12.80 30.08 -9.49
C TYR A 106 13.77 30.49 -10.60
N ARG A 107 13.34 31.28 -11.58
CA ARG A 107 14.21 31.81 -12.65
C ARG A 107 15.35 32.63 -12.08
N GLU A 108 15.09 33.50 -11.11
CA GLU A 108 16.11 34.30 -10.45
C GLU A 108 17.15 33.42 -9.74
N VAL A 109 16.70 32.39 -9.02
CA VAL A 109 17.59 31.51 -8.23
C VAL A 109 18.40 30.57 -9.12
N PHE A 110 17.75 29.94 -10.09
CA PHE A 110 18.40 28.95 -10.96
C PHE A 110 19.12 29.58 -12.15
N LYS A 111 18.81 30.85 -12.46
CA LYS A 111 19.33 31.63 -13.60
C LYS A 111 19.00 31.00 -14.94
N ASP A 112 17.75 30.56 -15.08
CA ASP A 112 17.28 29.86 -16.27
C ASP A 112 15.86 30.32 -16.61
N GLU A 113 15.67 30.86 -17.82
CA GLU A 113 14.39 31.40 -18.30
C GLU A 113 13.45 30.31 -18.84
N SER A 114 13.92 29.09 -19.06
CA SER A 114 13.06 27.95 -19.45
C SER A 114 12.12 27.54 -18.33
N ILE A 115 12.45 27.89 -17.08
CA ILE A 115 11.70 27.45 -15.92
C ILE A 115 10.28 28.03 -15.95
N VAL A 116 9.31 27.15 -15.76
CA VAL A 116 7.92 27.49 -15.48
C VAL A 116 7.44 26.69 -14.30
N VAL A 117 6.80 27.35 -13.33
CA VAL A 117 6.35 26.73 -12.08
C VAL A 117 4.83 26.73 -12.00
N GLU A 118 4.29 25.56 -11.69
CA GLU A 118 2.89 25.30 -11.38
C GLU A 118 2.78 24.84 -9.92
N LEU A 119 1.74 25.31 -9.23
CA LEU A 119 1.41 24.79 -7.91
C LEU A 119 0.62 23.50 -8.08
N GLY A 120 1.14 22.41 -7.50
CA GLY A 120 0.46 21.12 -7.51
C GLY A 120 -0.84 21.13 -6.72
N GLU A 121 -1.62 20.07 -6.90
CA GLU A 121 -2.92 19.90 -6.25
C GLU A 121 -2.86 20.09 -4.72
N PRO A 122 -3.91 20.66 -4.11
CA PRO A 122 -3.97 20.82 -2.66
C PRO A 122 -3.83 19.48 -1.93
N HIS A 123 -2.71 19.31 -1.22
CA HIS A 123 -2.49 18.14 -0.37
C HIS A 123 -2.55 18.53 1.11
N PRO A 124 -3.17 17.73 1.99
CA PRO A 124 -3.32 18.07 3.41
C PRO A 124 -1.98 18.15 4.17
N ARG A 125 -0.93 17.49 3.67
CA ARG A 125 0.38 17.39 4.34
C ARG A 125 1.56 17.98 3.57
N PHE A 126 1.38 18.29 2.30
CA PHE A 126 2.46 18.69 1.41
C PHE A 126 2.03 19.90 0.58
N ILE A 127 3.02 20.65 0.15
CA ILE A 127 2.96 21.66 -0.89
C ILE A 127 3.86 21.15 -2.01
N THR A 128 3.35 21.12 -3.23
CA THR A 128 4.11 20.61 -4.37
C THR A 128 4.30 21.74 -5.37
N HIS A 129 5.54 22.01 -5.77
CA HIS A 129 5.84 22.86 -6.91
C HIS A 129 6.24 21.94 -8.07
N ILE A 130 5.49 21.99 -9.17
CA ILE A 130 5.80 21.30 -10.41
C ILE A 130 6.59 22.28 -11.28
N ILE A 131 7.80 21.88 -11.65
CA ILE A 131 8.79 22.76 -12.28
C ILE A 131 9.10 22.18 -13.66
N TRP A 132 8.63 22.85 -14.70
CA TRP A 132 8.92 22.53 -16.10
C TRP A 132 10.22 23.23 -16.51
N HIS A 133 11.16 22.52 -17.13
CA HIS A 133 12.48 23.03 -17.49
C HIS A 133 13.18 22.21 -18.58
N ASP A 134 14.14 22.81 -19.30
CA ASP A 134 14.84 22.17 -20.41
C ASP A 134 16.12 21.40 -20.05
N ASP A 135 16.65 21.53 -18.82
CA ASP A 135 17.67 20.66 -18.17
C ASP A 135 18.27 21.38 -16.93
N VAL A 136 17.41 21.81 -16.00
CA VAL A 136 17.86 22.56 -14.83
C VAL A 136 18.29 21.59 -13.73
N ASN A 137 19.53 21.76 -13.26
CA ASN A 137 19.98 21.06 -12.05
C ASN A 137 19.31 21.66 -10.80
N LEU A 138 18.17 21.07 -10.43
CA LEU A 138 17.42 21.42 -9.23
C LEU A 138 18.05 20.90 -7.93
N SER A 139 19.07 20.02 -7.99
CA SER A 139 19.71 19.48 -6.79
C SER A 139 20.87 20.32 -6.24
N ASP A 140 21.13 21.51 -6.79
CA ASP A 140 22.17 22.42 -6.27
C ASP A 140 21.79 22.95 -4.87
N ALA A 141 22.46 22.43 -3.84
CA ALA A 141 22.20 22.78 -2.44
C ALA A 141 22.33 24.28 -2.12
N ARG A 142 23.18 25.05 -2.82
CA ARG A 142 23.30 26.51 -2.59
C ARG A 142 22.10 27.25 -3.18
N LYS A 143 21.66 26.83 -4.36
CA LYS A 143 20.46 27.38 -5.00
C LYS A 143 19.22 27.04 -4.18
N LEU A 144 19.08 25.80 -3.70
CA LEU A 144 17.95 25.39 -2.85
C LEU A 144 17.90 26.15 -1.52
N ARG A 145 19.04 26.42 -0.87
CA ARG A 145 19.08 27.32 0.31
C ARG A 145 18.63 28.73 0.00
N THR A 146 19.02 29.26 -1.16
CA THR A 146 18.61 30.60 -1.60
C THR A 146 17.12 30.66 -1.91
N LEU A 147 16.61 29.62 -2.56
CA LEU A 147 15.19 29.43 -2.85
C LEU A 147 14.38 29.37 -1.56
N ALA A 148 14.78 28.53 -0.60
CA ALA A 148 14.10 28.38 0.68
C ALA A 148 13.97 29.72 1.42
N ARG A 149 15.06 30.50 1.48
CA ARG A 149 15.04 31.86 2.06
C ARG A 149 14.07 32.80 1.34
N LYS A 150 14.03 32.76 0.00
CA LYS A 150 13.11 33.60 -0.80
C LYS A 150 11.65 33.18 -0.67
N LEU A 151 11.38 31.90 -0.50
CA LEU A 151 10.06 31.34 -0.24
C LEU A 151 9.63 31.44 1.24
N ASN A 152 10.46 32.08 2.08
CA ASN A 152 10.25 32.19 3.53
C ASN A 152 10.02 30.83 4.22
N ILE A 153 10.74 29.81 3.77
CA ILE A 153 10.76 28.49 4.41
C ILE A 153 11.77 28.58 5.55
N GLU A 154 11.31 28.46 6.80
CA GLU A 154 12.16 28.51 7.97
C GLU A 154 13.17 27.37 7.95
N THR A 155 14.46 27.68 8.14
CA THR A 155 15.53 26.69 8.25
C THR A 155 16.34 26.97 9.51
N GLU A 156 16.66 25.94 10.29
CA GLU A 156 17.67 26.08 11.33
C GLU A 156 19.04 26.42 10.70
N VAL A 157 19.77 27.34 11.33
CA VAL A 157 21.07 27.80 10.85
C VAL A 157 22.04 26.61 10.78
N GLY A 158 22.58 26.34 9.59
CA GLY A 158 23.57 25.29 9.37
C GLY A 158 23.01 23.92 8.94
N ARG A 159 21.69 23.78 8.74
CA ARG A 159 21.08 22.58 8.14
C ARG A 159 20.76 22.77 6.65
N GLU A 160 20.70 21.66 5.91
CA GLU A 160 20.09 21.65 4.56
C GLU A 160 18.64 22.13 4.63
N PRO A 161 18.07 22.75 3.57
CA PRO A 161 16.68 23.20 3.57
C PRO A 161 15.78 22.00 3.96
N PRO A 162 15.11 21.99 5.13
CA PRO A 162 14.74 20.74 5.80
C PRO A 162 13.58 19.94 5.19
N PHE A 163 13.15 20.29 3.99
CA PHE A 163 11.77 20.13 3.60
C PHE A 163 11.61 19.87 2.10
N GLN A 164 12.63 19.39 1.39
CA GLN A 164 12.51 19.24 -0.06
C GLN A 164 12.79 17.80 -0.47
N ILE A 165 11.78 17.19 -1.10
CA ILE A 165 11.95 15.93 -1.83
C ILE A 165 11.87 16.29 -3.31
N ILE A 166 12.98 16.06 -4.00
CA ILE A 166 13.12 16.36 -5.43
C ILE A 166 13.03 15.04 -6.19
N TYR A 167 12.12 14.94 -7.14
CA TYR A 167 12.03 13.79 -8.02
C TYR A 167 11.68 14.23 -9.45
N SER A 168 12.21 13.49 -10.42
CA SER A 168 11.83 13.65 -11.82
C SER A 168 10.42 13.11 -12.03
N MET A 169 9.57 13.90 -12.69
CA MET A 169 8.20 13.51 -13.03
C MET A 169 8.08 12.98 -14.47
N GLY A 170 9.16 13.01 -15.25
CA GLY A 170 9.15 12.75 -16.69
C GLY A 170 8.69 13.97 -17.51
N GLY A 171 8.90 13.94 -18.83
CA GLY A 171 8.40 14.97 -19.75
C GLY A 171 8.98 16.38 -19.55
N GLY A 172 10.20 16.51 -19.01
CA GLY A 172 10.83 17.81 -18.72
C GLY A 172 10.32 18.49 -17.45
N ALA A 173 9.59 17.77 -16.58
CA ALA A 173 9.11 18.27 -15.30
C ALA A 173 9.81 17.60 -14.11
N SER A 174 10.05 18.41 -13.08
CA SER A 174 10.52 17.98 -11.77
C SER A 174 9.57 18.44 -10.68
N GLY A 175 9.40 17.64 -9.63
CA GLY A 175 8.62 18.00 -8.45
C GLY A 175 9.55 18.43 -7.31
N ILE A 176 9.31 19.60 -6.73
CA ILE A 176 9.81 19.94 -5.38
C ILE A 176 8.63 19.83 -4.42
N VAL A 177 8.69 18.82 -3.55
CA VAL A 177 7.67 18.57 -2.52
C VAL A 177 8.16 19.06 -1.17
N MET A 178 7.31 19.83 -0.51
CA MET A 178 7.56 20.40 0.80
C MET A 178 6.51 19.98 1.83
N PRO A 179 6.91 19.43 2.99
CA PRO A 179 5.99 19.23 4.09
C PRO A 179 5.36 20.55 4.54
N LYS A 180 4.05 20.53 4.83
CA LYS A 180 3.38 21.67 5.44
C LYS A 180 3.89 21.87 6.87
N ILE A 181 4.23 23.10 7.21
CA ILE A 181 4.53 23.49 8.59
C ILE A 181 3.22 23.42 9.38
N ILE A 182 3.19 22.62 10.43
CA ILE A 182 2.05 22.49 11.33
C ILE A 182 2.34 23.40 12.54
N PRO A 183 1.47 24.38 12.84
CA PRO A 183 1.65 25.25 14.00
C PRO A 183 1.80 24.46 15.31
N GLN A 184 2.57 25.01 16.24
CA GLN A 184 2.79 24.37 17.53
C GLN A 184 1.46 24.18 18.27
N GLY A 185 1.17 22.93 18.67
CA GLY A 185 -0.07 22.55 19.36
C GLY A 185 -1.17 22.01 18.45
N GLU A 186 -1.03 22.15 17.12
CA GLU A 186 -1.94 21.54 16.15
C GLU A 186 -1.54 20.11 15.80
N GLN A 187 -2.52 19.30 15.39
CA GLN A 187 -2.29 17.94 14.92
C GLN A 187 -2.15 17.93 13.39
N PRO A 188 -1.26 17.09 12.81
CA PRO A 188 -1.25 16.88 11.37
C PRO A 188 -2.61 16.40 10.89
N SER A 189 -3.02 16.88 9.71
CA SER A 189 -4.16 16.31 9.01
C SER A 189 -3.95 14.81 8.78
N ILE A 190 -4.99 14.04 9.08
CA ILE A 190 -5.00 12.59 8.97
C ILE A 190 -5.55 12.22 7.60
N ILE A 191 -4.86 11.31 6.89
CA ILE A 191 -5.43 10.62 5.74
C ILE A 191 -6.22 9.43 6.27
N PRO A 192 -7.56 9.39 6.12
CA PRO A 192 -8.33 8.22 6.57
C PRO A 192 -7.97 7.01 5.70
N PHE A 193 -7.93 5.84 6.32
CA PHE A 193 -7.94 4.59 5.57
C PHE A 193 -9.30 4.41 4.90
N ASP A 194 -9.30 4.22 3.60
CA ASP A 194 -10.51 4.10 2.78
C ASP A 194 -10.56 2.70 2.15
N PRO A 195 -11.40 1.80 2.69
CA PRO A 195 -11.55 0.44 2.16
C PRO A 195 -12.09 0.38 0.72
N SER A 196 -12.65 1.46 0.17
CA SER A 196 -13.18 1.46 -1.20
C SER A 196 -12.10 1.30 -2.28
N PHE A 197 -10.83 1.59 -1.95
CA PHE A 197 -9.69 1.30 -2.82
C PHE A 197 -9.29 -0.18 -2.84
N ILE A 198 -9.89 -1.02 -1.98
CA ILE A 198 -9.55 -2.44 -1.88
C ILE A 198 -10.62 -3.27 -2.58
N LYS A 199 -10.19 -4.06 -3.56
CA LYS A 199 -11.07 -4.95 -4.31
C LYS A 199 -10.91 -6.39 -3.80
N LYS A 200 -12.03 -7.02 -3.40
CA LYS A 200 -12.06 -8.44 -3.03
C LYS A 200 -11.50 -9.31 -4.16
N GLY A 201 -10.71 -10.32 -3.81
CA GLY A 201 -10.08 -11.22 -4.77
C GLY A 201 -8.88 -10.60 -5.52
N LYS A 202 -8.43 -9.39 -5.16
CA LYS A 202 -7.24 -8.75 -5.73
C LYS A 202 -6.32 -8.27 -4.61
N LEU A 203 -5.11 -8.80 -4.56
CA LEU A 203 -4.09 -8.43 -3.56
C LEU A 203 -3.42 -7.10 -3.90
N ILE A 204 -4.23 -6.04 -3.95
CA ILE A 204 -3.81 -4.66 -4.15
C ILE A 204 -4.15 -3.89 -2.86
N SER A 205 -3.13 -3.53 -2.12
CA SER A 205 -3.24 -3.03 -0.76
C SER A 205 -3.22 -1.51 -0.75
N PHE A 206 -4.13 -0.87 -0.03
CA PHE A 206 -4.18 0.60 0.08
C PHE A 206 -3.28 1.09 1.22
N LEU A 207 -2.26 1.89 0.88
CA LEU A 207 -1.29 2.39 1.86
C LEU A 207 -1.56 3.84 2.28
N GLY A 208 -2.10 4.67 1.39
CA GLY A 208 -2.29 6.10 1.58
C GLY A 208 -2.51 6.83 0.27
N ILE A 209 -2.21 8.13 0.22
CA ILE A 209 -2.31 8.95 -0.99
C ILE A 209 -0.99 9.64 -1.32
N ASP A 210 -0.71 9.83 -2.61
CA ASP A 210 0.42 10.61 -3.10
C ASP A 210 0.16 12.12 -2.97
N VAL A 211 1.17 12.94 -3.26
CA VAL A 211 1.05 14.39 -3.24
C VAL A 211 0.05 14.97 -4.24
N ARG A 212 -0.47 14.16 -5.17
CA ARG A 212 -1.53 14.50 -6.13
C ARG A 212 -2.90 13.98 -5.68
N GLY A 213 -3.00 13.37 -4.50
CA GLY A 213 -4.23 12.79 -3.96
C GLY A 213 -4.59 11.42 -4.54
N ARG A 214 -3.72 10.80 -5.34
CA ARG A 214 -3.96 9.47 -5.93
C ARG A 214 -3.61 8.37 -4.94
N PRO A 215 -4.30 7.21 -4.95
CA PRO A 215 -4.02 6.13 -4.03
C PRO A 215 -2.61 5.55 -4.25
N ILE A 216 -1.82 5.48 -3.18
CA ILE A 216 -0.59 4.69 -3.14
C ILE A 216 -0.99 3.27 -2.80
N SER A 217 -0.71 2.35 -3.71
CA SER A 217 -1.13 0.95 -3.62
C SER A 217 0.04 -0.01 -3.81
N ASN A 218 0.03 -1.10 -3.07
CA ASN A 218 0.97 -2.22 -3.20
C ASN A 218 0.28 -3.40 -3.88
N ASP A 219 0.65 -3.71 -5.12
CA ASP A 219 0.14 -4.85 -5.85
C ASP A 219 1.08 -6.06 -5.67
N ARG A 220 0.58 -7.11 -5.00
CA ARG A 220 1.35 -8.33 -4.72
C ARG A 220 1.65 -9.17 -5.96
N SER A 221 0.93 -8.97 -7.07
CA SER A 221 1.25 -9.63 -8.35
C SER A 221 2.50 -9.04 -9.00
N ILE A 222 2.82 -7.78 -8.69
CA ILE A 222 4.02 -7.08 -9.16
C ILE A 222 5.15 -7.23 -8.15
N ALA A 223 4.87 -6.95 -6.87
CA ALA A 223 5.84 -7.00 -5.78
C ALA A 223 5.34 -7.93 -4.66
N PRO A 224 5.68 -9.22 -4.70
CA PRO A 224 5.18 -10.19 -3.73
C PRO A 224 5.69 -9.93 -2.31
N HIS A 225 6.89 -9.36 -2.18
CA HIS A 225 7.50 -9.04 -0.90
C HIS A 225 7.74 -7.54 -0.75
N GLY A 226 7.67 -7.05 0.49
CA GLY A 226 7.91 -5.65 0.78
C GLY A 226 8.62 -5.38 2.09
N GLN A 227 9.19 -4.19 2.19
CA GLN A 227 9.83 -3.69 3.39
C GLN A 227 9.31 -2.29 3.77
N ALA A 228 9.28 -2.00 5.07
CA ALA A 228 9.03 -0.66 5.60
C ALA A 228 10.14 -0.20 6.54
N THR A 229 10.71 0.96 6.27
CA THR A 229 11.73 1.60 7.11
C THR A 229 11.20 2.89 7.73
N GLY A 230 11.56 3.17 8.98
CA GLY A 230 11.22 4.44 9.62
C GLY A 230 11.60 4.53 11.08
N THR A 231 11.80 5.74 11.58
CA THR A 231 12.07 6.00 13.00
C THR A 231 10.83 5.77 13.87
N THR A 232 11.01 5.74 15.19
CA THR A 232 9.89 5.73 16.13
C THR A 232 8.95 6.90 15.85
N ASN A 233 7.63 6.66 15.89
CA ASN A 233 6.58 7.67 15.65
C ASN A 233 6.53 8.25 14.21
N SER A 234 7.36 7.76 13.29
CA SER A 234 7.28 8.11 11.85
C SER A 234 6.01 7.58 11.16
N GLY A 235 5.42 6.50 11.69
CA GLY A 235 4.24 5.84 11.14
C GLY A 235 4.50 4.45 10.54
N LYS A 236 5.73 3.92 10.60
CA LYS A 236 6.12 2.59 10.06
C LYS A 236 5.11 1.48 10.38
N THR A 237 4.86 1.25 11.67
CA THR A 237 3.91 0.23 12.16
C THR A 237 2.47 0.48 11.70
N VAL A 238 2.08 1.74 11.48
CA VAL A 238 0.75 2.06 10.91
C VAL A 238 0.66 1.62 9.45
N ALA A 239 1.69 1.89 8.63
CA ALA A 239 1.72 1.42 7.24
C ALA A 239 1.68 -0.10 7.13
N ILE A 240 2.47 -0.82 7.94
CA ILE A 240 2.42 -2.29 7.99
C ILE A 240 1.02 -2.76 8.38
N ARG A 241 0.38 -2.10 9.36
CA ARG A 241 -0.99 -2.44 9.75
C ARG A 241 -2.00 -2.22 8.62
N ASN A 242 -1.89 -1.12 7.88
CA ASN A 242 -2.78 -0.82 6.75
C ASN A 242 -2.62 -1.87 5.64
N GLN A 243 -1.38 -2.31 5.39
CA GLN A 243 -1.10 -3.43 4.49
C GLN A 243 -1.83 -4.70 4.93
N ILE A 244 -1.70 -5.11 6.20
CA ILE A 244 -2.37 -6.31 6.74
C ILE A 244 -3.89 -6.20 6.64
N PHE A 245 -4.48 -5.07 7.00
CA PHE A 245 -5.91 -4.85 6.85
C PHE A 245 -6.36 -4.93 5.39
N SER A 246 -5.56 -4.40 4.47
CA SER A 246 -5.90 -4.46 3.05
C SER A 246 -5.84 -5.88 2.50
N ASP A 247 -4.79 -6.62 2.86
CA ASP A 247 -4.59 -8.02 2.45
C ASP A 247 -5.76 -8.90 2.96
N TRP A 248 -6.16 -8.70 4.22
CA TRP A 248 -7.32 -9.37 4.80
C TRP A 248 -8.67 -8.95 4.20
N LEU A 249 -8.87 -7.66 3.91
CA LEU A 249 -10.11 -7.19 3.27
C LEU A 249 -10.24 -7.72 1.84
N ALA A 250 -9.11 -7.91 1.15
CA ALA A 250 -9.07 -8.52 -0.18
C ALA A 250 -9.37 -10.03 -0.12
N PHE A 251 -8.81 -10.75 0.86
CA PHE A 251 -8.95 -12.20 1.08
C PHE A 251 -9.16 -12.50 2.58
N PRO A 252 -10.40 -12.50 3.08
CA PRO A 252 -10.69 -12.71 4.52
C PRO A 252 -10.24 -14.06 5.08
N GLU A 253 -10.13 -15.07 4.23
CA GLU A 253 -9.65 -16.43 4.53
C GLU A 253 -8.12 -16.58 4.50
N SER A 254 -7.39 -15.49 4.20
CA SER A 254 -5.94 -15.48 4.23
C SER A 254 -5.36 -15.92 5.57
N ILE A 255 -4.22 -16.60 5.51
CA ILE A 255 -3.49 -17.02 6.71
C ILE A 255 -2.42 -15.98 7.02
N ILE A 256 -2.57 -15.26 8.12
CA ILE A 256 -1.70 -14.12 8.45
C ILE A 256 -0.90 -14.42 9.71
N TYR A 257 0.42 -14.50 9.58
CA TYR A 257 1.37 -14.63 10.68
C TYR A 257 1.99 -13.26 10.97
N SER A 258 2.01 -12.86 12.24
CA SER A 258 2.50 -11.56 12.68
C SER A 258 3.49 -11.69 13.84
N ILE A 259 4.71 -11.16 13.66
CA ILE A 259 5.76 -11.12 14.68
C ILE A 259 6.03 -9.66 15.05
N ASP A 260 5.73 -9.30 16.29
CA ASP A 260 5.85 -7.92 16.76
C ASP A 260 6.01 -7.79 18.27
N TYR A 261 7.23 -7.46 18.67
CA TYR A 261 7.64 -7.24 20.07
C TYR A 261 6.92 -6.06 20.74
N LYS A 262 6.56 -5.04 19.96
CA LYS A 262 5.95 -3.81 20.48
C LYS A 262 4.42 -3.88 20.47
N SER A 263 3.85 -4.96 19.96
CA SER A 263 2.39 -5.21 19.85
C SER A 263 1.62 -4.10 19.11
N GLY A 264 2.29 -3.31 18.28
CA GLY A 264 1.67 -2.32 17.43
C GLY A 264 0.80 -2.92 16.31
N ILE A 265 1.24 -3.97 15.62
CA ILE A 265 0.45 -4.62 14.56
C ILE A 265 -0.55 -5.64 15.10
N LYS A 266 -0.52 -6.01 16.40
CA LYS A 266 -1.45 -6.94 17.07
C LYS A 266 -2.94 -6.63 16.83
N SER A 267 -3.26 -5.35 16.61
CA SER A 267 -4.63 -4.90 16.35
C SER A 267 -5.11 -5.12 14.91
N ALA A 268 -4.28 -5.67 14.03
CA ALA A 268 -4.67 -6.15 12.71
C ALA A 268 -5.12 -7.63 12.75
N PRO A 269 -5.88 -8.09 11.74
CA PRO A 269 -6.19 -9.50 11.57
C PRO A 269 -4.93 -10.38 11.56
N HIS A 270 -4.96 -11.49 12.30
CA HIS A 270 -3.89 -12.47 12.31
C HIS A 270 -4.43 -13.86 12.66
N SER A 271 -3.95 -14.89 11.96
CA SER A 271 -4.16 -16.29 12.30
C SER A 271 -3.19 -16.72 13.41
N LYS A 272 -1.97 -16.18 13.41
CA LYS A 272 -0.97 -16.35 14.48
C LYS A 272 -0.28 -15.03 14.79
N PHE A 273 -0.04 -14.78 16.07
CA PHE A 273 0.69 -13.60 16.55
C PHE A 273 1.64 -14.00 17.67
N THR A 274 2.86 -13.46 17.65
CA THR A 274 3.75 -13.51 18.80
C THR A 274 4.46 -12.18 19.01
N SER A 275 4.74 -11.89 20.29
CA SER A 275 5.61 -10.79 20.72
C SER A 275 6.91 -11.32 21.35
N ASP A 276 7.18 -12.61 21.23
CA ASP A 276 8.38 -13.26 21.73
C ASP A 276 9.32 -13.63 20.56
N MET A 277 10.63 -13.44 20.76
CA MET A 277 11.63 -13.62 19.70
C MET A 277 11.80 -15.10 19.33
N ILE A 278 11.82 -15.97 20.34
CA ILE A 278 11.99 -17.41 20.19
C ILE A 278 10.81 -17.98 19.42
N GLU A 279 9.60 -17.63 19.86
CA GLU A 279 8.36 -18.02 19.18
C GLU A 279 8.31 -17.44 17.76
N GLY A 280 8.85 -16.24 17.55
CA GLY A 280 8.98 -15.62 16.24
C GLY A 280 9.78 -16.48 15.26
N VAL A 281 10.95 -16.96 15.67
CA VAL A 281 11.78 -17.87 14.84
C VAL A 281 11.05 -19.17 14.53
N GLN A 282 10.37 -19.76 15.51
CA GLN A 282 9.57 -20.97 15.31
C GLN A 282 8.42 -20.72 14.33
N MET A 283 7.75 -19.57 14.43
CA MET A 283 6.68 -19.17 13.54
C MET A 283 7.16 -18.97 12.09
N ILE A 284 8.39 -18.50 11.87
CA ILE A 284 9.01 -18.42 10.54
C ILE A 284 9.23 -19.82 9.95
N LEU A 285 9.72 -20.78 10.76
CA LEU A 285 9.90 -22.18 10.32
C LEU A 285 8.56 -22.83 9.97
N GLU A 286 7.52 -22.60 10.77
CA GLU A 286 6.18 -23.10 10.46
C GLU A 286 5.62 -22.45 9.19
N PHE A 287 5.83 -21.15 9.00
CA PHE A 287 5.43 -20.43 7.80
C PHE A 287 6.12 -21.00 6.56
N ARG A 288 7.43 -21.29 6.65
CA ARG A 288 8.20 -21.93 5.58
C ARG A 288 7.56 -23.23 5.12
N GLU A 289 7.17 -24.11 6.05
CA GLU A 289 6.54 -25.39 5.70
C GLU A 289 5.16 -25.23 5.07
N LEU A 290 4.38 -24.25 5.52
CA LEU A 290 3.10 -23.90 4.89
C LEU A 290 3.31 -23.34 3.47
N ALA A 291 4.28 -22.44 3.31
CA ALA A 291 4.66 -21.86 2.03
C ALA A 291 5.11 -22.93 1.03
N ARG A 292 5.92 -23.89 1.49
CA ARG A 292 6.37 -25.05 0.71
C ARG A 292 5.20 -25.88 0.22
N ARG A 293 4.23 -26.21 1.10
CA ARG A 293 3.02 -26.97 0.73
C ARG A 293 2.17 -26.24 -0.30
N ASN A 294 1.93 -24.95 -0.11
CA ASN A 294 1.17 -24.15 -1.08
C ASN A 294 1.89 -24.12 -2.44
N TRP A 295 3.21 -23.97 -2.44
CA TRP A 295 4.01 -24.01 -3.65
C TRP A 295 3.96 -25.36 -4.36
N GLU A 296 3.97 -26.48 -3.63
CA GLU A 296 3.78 -27.83 -4.20
C GLU A 296 2.44 -27.95 -4.92
N VAL A 297 1.35 -27.51 -4.28
CA VAL A 297 0.00 -27.55 -4.86
C VAL A 297 -0.08 -26.73 -6.15
N VAL A 298 0.47 -25.51 -6.17
CA VAL A 298 0.48 -24.67 -7.38
C VAL A 298 1.35 -25.31 -8.47
N SER A 299 2.54 -25.81 -8.12
CA SER A 299 3.46 -26.42 -9.08
C SER A 299 2.87 -27.68 -9.74
N GLU A 300 2.18 -28.53 -8.97
CA GLU A 300 1.52 -29.75 -9.48
C GLU A 300 0.32 -29.43 -10.38
N SER A 301 -0.27 -28.24 -10.27
CA SER A 301 -1.40 -27.81 -11.11
C SER A 301 -1.01 -27.46 -12.55
N GLY A 302 0.29 -27.26 -12.82
CA GLY A 302 0.82 -26.82 -14.11
C GLY A 302 0.57 -25.34 -14.44
N LEU A 303 0.23 -24.52 -13.45
CA LEU A 303 0.08 -23.06 -13.58
C LEU A 303 1.35 -22.35 -13.09
N ASP A 304 1.61 -21.14 -13.60
CA ASP A 304 2.89 -20.46 -13.35
C ASP A 304 2.97 -19.87 -11.93
N ASN A 305 1.83 -19.48 -11.35
CA ASN A 305 1.78 -18.81 -10.06
C ASN A 305 0.40 -18.90 -9.38
N TRP A 306 0.37 -18.48 -8.12
CA TRP A 306 -0.82 -18.49 -7.29
C TRP A 306 -1.96 -17.60 -7.82
N PHE A 307 -1.69 -16.50 -8.52
CA PHE A 307 -2.76 -15.66 -9.05
C PHE A 307 -3.54 -16.36 -10.17
N GLU A 308 -2.85 -17.08 -11.06
CA GLU A 308 -3.49 -17.94 -12.06
C GLU A 308 -4.22 -19.11 -11.41
N PHE A 309 -3.63 -19.70 -10.37
CA PHE A 309 -4.26 -20.77 -9.60
C PHE A 309 -5.57 -20.29 -8.95
N GLU A 310 -5.57 -19.13 -8.32
CA GLU A 310 -6.75 -18.54 -7.70
C GLU A 310 -7.81 -18.14 -8.74
N GLU A 311 -7.41 -17.69 -9.93
CA GLU A 311 -8.35 -17.43 -11.03
C GLU A 311 -9.04 -18.72 -11.52
N LYS A 312 -8.30 -19.83 -11.60
CA LYS A 312 -8.82 -21.12 -12.07
C LYS A 312 -9.57 -21.91 -11.00
N TYR A 313 -9.12 -21.84 -9.75
CA TYR A 313 -9.60 -22.61 -8.60
C TYR A 313 -9.86 -21.69 -7.40
N PRO A 314 -10.82 -20.75 -7.51
CA PRO A 314 -11.00 -19.68 -6.52
C PRO A 314 -11.33 -20.22 -5.13
N GLY A 315 -10.65 -19.65 -4.13
CA GLY A 315 -10.86 -19.97 -2.72
C GLY A 315 -10.39 -21.36 -2.28
N THR A 316 -9.66 -22.09 -3.13
CA THR A 316 -9.18 -23.45 -2.80
C THR A 316 -7.84 -23.46 -2.09
N LEU A 317 -7.01 -22.44 -2.30
CA LEU A 317 -5.70 -22.29 -1.66
C LEU A 317 -5.54 -20.86 -1.16
N PRO A 318 -5.78 -20.58 0.14
CA PRO A 318 -5.70 -19.21 0.66
C PRO A 318 -4.27 -18.66 0.56
N PRO A 319 -4.11 -17.36 0.26
CA PRO A 319 -2.79 -16.72 0.29
C PRO A 319 -2.31 -16.62 1.73
N ILE A 320 -0.99 -16.66 1.92
CA ILE A 320 -0.37 -16.64 3.24
C ILE A 320 0.57 -15.45 3.38
N PHE A 321 0.55 -14.80 4.55
CA PHE A 321 1.30 -13.58 4.80
C PHE A 321 2.16 -13.72 6.05
N LEU A 322 3.44 -13.38 5.94
CA LEU A 322 4.34 -13.22 7.08
C LEU A 322 4.69 -11.74 7.26
N ASN A 323 4.26 -11.16 8.37
CA ASN A 323 4.51 -9.76 8.71
C ASN A 323 5.39 -9.66 9.94
N ILE A 324 6.47 -8.88 9.86
CA ILE A 324 7.44 -8.73 10.95
C ILE A 324 7.68 -7.24 11.18
N ASP A 325 7.32 -6.65 12.33
CA ASP A 325 7.46 -5.19 12.52
C ASP A 325 8.92 -4.73 12.66
N GLU A 326 9.77 -5.49 13.34
CA GLU A 326 11.19 -5.18 13.53
C GLU A 326 12.04 -6.41 13.20
N TYR A 327 12.16 -6.74 11.91
CA TYR A 327 12.98 -7.85 11.42
C TYR A 327 14.43 -7.76 11.92
N PRO A 328 15.07 -6.57 11.98
CA PRO A 328 16.43 -6.51 12.48
C PRO A 328 16.61 -6.98 13.92
N GLN A 329 15.56 -6.90 14.74
CA GLN A 329 15.62 -7.41 16.11
C GLN A 329 15.67 -8.93 16.17
N LEU A 330 15.12 -9.65 15.18
CA LEU A 330 15.20 -11.11 15.08
C LEU A 330 16.61 -11.62 14.73
N VAL A 331 17.43 -10.78 14.09
CA VAL A 331 18.71 -11.22 13.48
C VAL A 331 19.92 -10.60 14.17
N SER A 332 19.78 -9.45 14.85
CA SER A 332 20.86 -8.82 15.63
C SER A 332 21.25 -9.63 16.89
N GLU A 333 22.48 -9.46 17.38
CA GLU A 333 23.28 -10.28 18.33
C GLU A 333 22.61 -10.81 19.62
N GLY A 334 21.34 -10.51 19.90
CA GLY A 334 20.58 -11.02 21.04
C GLY A 334 20.18 -12.51 20.99
N ASP A 335 20.38 -13.20 19.86
CA ASP A 335 19.70 -14.49 19.62
C ASP A 335 20.59 -15.73 19.46
N ARG A 336 21.89 -15.68 19.83
CA ARG A 336 22.66 -16.94 19.91
C ARG A 336 22.09 -17.90 20.96
N SER A 337 21.76 -17.40 22.15
CA SER A 337 21.28 -18.23 23.27
C SER A 337 19.88 -18.81 23.05
N ILE A 338 19.05 -18.11 22.27
CA ILE A 338 17.68 -18.52 21.92
C ILE A 338 17.70 -19.60 20.84
N LEU A 339 18.52 -19.41 19.80
CA LEU A 339 18.76 -20.43 18.78
C LEU A 339 19.44 -21.65 19.42
N GLU A 340 20.46 -21.47 20.27
CA GLU A 340 21.10 -22.53 21.05
C GLU A 340 20.11 -23.30 21.93
N LYS A 341 19.15 -22.62 22.59
CA LYS A 341 18.11 -23.28 23.40
C LYS A 341 17.13 -24.07 22.54
N TRP A 342 16.64 -23.52 21.43
CA TRP A 342 15.78 -24.25 20.48
C TRP A 342 16.51 -25.48 19.91
N GLN A 343 17.81 -25.33 19.62
CA GLN A 343 18.63 -26.45 19.18
C GLN A 343 18.75 -27.53 20.25
N GLN A 344 19.01 -27.13 21.50
CA GLN A 344 19.06 -28.05 22.62
C GLN A 344 17.73 -28.80 22.76
N ASP A 345 16.59 -28.09 22.72
CA ASP A 345 15.26 -28.70 22.79
C ASP A 345 15.00 -29.68 21.61
N LYS A 346 15.55 -29.40 20.42
CA LYS A 346 15.47 -30.31 19.24
C LYS A 346 16.40 -31.52 19.35
N ILE A 347 17.61 -31.35 19.90
CA ILE A 347 18.56 -32.43 20.23
C ILE A 347 17.95 -33.34 21.29
N ASP A 348 17.29 -32.77 22.30
CA ASP A 348 16.68 -33.52 23.39
C ASP A 348 15.41 -34.25 22.91
N ALA A 349 14.68 -33.69 21.93
CA ALA A 349 13.48 -34.28 21.35
C ALA A 349 13.72 -35.36 20.26
N LYS A 350 14.93 -35.45 19.70
CA LYS A 350 15.33 -36.53 18.77
C LYS A 350 16.71 -37.05 19.18
N SER A 351 16.82 -38.34 19.48
CA SER A 351 18.09 -39.04 19.80
C SER A 351 19.15 -39.07 18.67
N SER A 352 19.14 -38.12 17.75
CA SER A 352 20.11 -37.96 16.66
C SER A 352 20.97 -36.72 16.89
N GLY A 353 22.21 -36.94 17.30
CA GLY A 353 23.21 -35.91 17.61
C GLY A 353 23.80 -35.16 16.39
N ASP A 354 22.96 -34.75 15.43
CA ASP A 354 23.40 -34.07 14.19
C ASP A 354 22.75 -32.68 14.00
N ALA A 355 22.34 -32.00 15.08
CA ALA A 355 21.87 -30.62 14.96
C ALA A 355 23.07 -29.65 14.86
N ALA A 356 23.50 -29.32 13.64
CA ALA A 356 24.52 -28.31 13.38
C ALA A 356 24.08 -26.93 13.92
N PRO A 357 24.98 -26.09 14.48
CA PRO A 357 24.67 -24.79 15.08
C PRO A 357 23.77 -23.91 14.18
N VAL A 358 22.68 -23.39 14.73
CA VAL A 358 21.78 -22.47 14.04
C VAL A 358 22.34 -21.08 14.26
N LYS A 359 23.01 -20.56 13.24
CA LYS A 359 23.59 -19.23 13.27
C LYS A 359 22.52 -18.19 12.86
N PRO A 360 22.65 -16.90 13.21
CA PRO A 360 21.76 -15.83 12.71
C PRO A 360 21.61 -15.83 11.18
N GLU A 361 22.66 -16.27 10.48
CA GLU A 361 22.66 -16.55 9.05
C GLU A 361 21.52 -17.51 8.64
N LEU A 362 21.11 -18.47 9.48
CA LEU A 362 20.02 -19.38 9.19
C LEU A 362 18.66 -18.68 9.07
N VAL A 363 18.37 -17.66 9.90
CA VAL A 363 17.08 -16.95 9.80
C VAL A 363 17.03 -16.20 8.47
N ASN A 364 18.11 -15.52 8.10
CA ASN A 364 18.25 -14.88 6.79
C ASN A 364 18.20 -15.90 5.63
N ASP A 365 18.81 -17.07 5.78
CA ASP A 365 18.79 -18.14 4.77
C ASP A 365 17.39 -18.70 4.57
N ILE A 366 16.66 -18.97 5.66
CA ILE A 366 15.27 -19.43 5.65
C ILE A 366 14.37 -18.36 5.02
N MET A 367 14.48 -17.11 5.48
CA MET A 367 13.71 -16.01 4.93
C MET A 367 14.03 -15.82 3.45
N GLY A 368 15.29 -15.89 3.06
CA GLY A 368 15.77 -15.84 1.69
C GLY A 368 15.22 -16.98 0.83
N GLU A 369 15.09 -18.19 1.37
CA GLU A 369 14.41 -19.29 0.70
C GLU A 369 12.91 -18.99 0.50
N ILE A 370 12.23 -18.54 1.55
CA ILE A 370 10.79 -18.20 1.50
C ILE A 370 10.52 -17.19 0.39
N VAL A 371 11.23 -16.06 0.39
CA VAL A 371 10.98 -14.98 -0.57
C VAL A 371 11.41 -15.33 -2.00
N ARG A 372 12.42 -16.21 -2.16
CA ARG A 372 12.92 -16.60 -3.48
C ARG A 372 12.08 -17.71 -4.12
N VAL A 373 11.69 -18.72 -3.34
CA VAL A 373 11.13 -19.98 -3.85
C VAL A 373 9.60 -19.97 -3.77
N TYR A 374 9.04 -19.60 -2.63
CA TYR A 374 7.62 -19.86 -2.36
C TYR A 374 6.68 -18.72 -2.77
N ARG A 375 7.21 -17.63 -3.34
CA ARG A 375 6.40 -16.51 -3.86
C ARG A 375 5.35 -16.94 -4.89
N ALA A 376 5.70 -17.90 -5.76
CA ALA A 376 4.77 -18.44 -6.76
C ALA A 376 3.64 -19.28 -6.12
N GLY A 377 3.84 -19.77 -4.90
CA GLY A 377 2.82 -20.50 -4.13
C GLY A 377 1.88 -19.59 -3.34
N GLY A 378 1.94 -18.27 -3.51
CA GLY A 378 1.08 -17.33 -2.76
C GLY A 378 1.58 -17.06 -1.34
N ALA A 379 2.88 -17.23 -1.10
CA ALA A 379 3.53 -16.82 0.14
C ALA A 379 4.10 -15.40 -0.01
N PHE A 380 3.56 -14.46 0.76
CA PHE A 380 3.93 -13.06 0.73
C PHE A 380 4.59 -12.65 2.05
N VAL A 381 5.60 -11.80 1.99
CA VAL A 381 6.39 -11.41 3.16
C VAL A 381 6.45 -9.89 3.23
N PHE A 382 6.29 -9.35 4.44
CA PHE A 382 6.45 -7.92 4.71
C PHE A 382 7.30 -7.71 5.96
N ILE A 383 8.46 -7.06 5.82
CA ILE A 383 9.37 -6.81 6.94
C ILE A 383 9.48 -5.33 7.27
N GLY A 384 9.51 -5.01 8.55
CA GLY A 384 9.75 -3.66 9.06
C GLY A 384 11.10 -3.56 9.75
N GLY A 385 11.65 -2.36 9.80
CA GLY A 385 12.88 -2.08 10.53
C GLY A 385 13.09 -0.58 10.68
N GLN A 386 13.90 -0.15 11.65
CA GLN A 386 14.36 1.24 11.67
C GLN A 386 15.48 1.48 10.67
N LYS A 387 16.32 0.47 10.47
CA LYS A 387 17.45 0.44 9.53
C LYS A 387 17.78 -1.01 9.22
N PHE A 388 18.29 -1.28 8.02
CA PHE A 388 18.65 -2.63 7.57
C PHE A 388 20.15 -2.70 7.23
N PRO A 389 21.08 -2.53 8.20
CA PRO A 389 22.51 -2.35 7.93
C PRO A 389 23.07 -3.42 6.98
N ALA A 390 23.75 -3.00 5.91
CA ALA A 390 24.20 -3.89 4.82
C ALA A 390 25.12 -5.04 5.28
N LYS A 391 25.79 -4.89 6.44
CA LYS A 391 26.61 -5.95 7.05
C LYS A 391 25.77 -7.15 7.52
N GLU A 392 24.57 -6.90 8.00
CA GLU A 392 23.65 -7.92 8.55
C GLU A 392 22.64 -8.40 7.50
N TYR A 393 22.28 -7.54 6.55
CA TYR A 393 21.33 -7.82 5.48
C TYR A 393 22.02 -7.62 4.13
N PRO A 394 22.51 -8.71 3.50
CA PRO A 394 23.12 -8.63 2.19
C PRO A 394 22.16 -8.01 1.17
N THR A 395 22.70 -7.22 0.24
CA THR A 395 21.90 -6.58 -0.83
C THR A 395 21.07 -7.60 -1.60
N SER A 396 21.62 -8.80 -1.85
CA SER A 396 20.89 -9.91 -2.49
C SER A 396 19.62 -10.35 -1.77
N PHE A 397 19.53 -10.15 -0.45
CA PHE A 397 18.32 -10.40 0.32
C PHE A 397 17.36 -9.21 0.22
N THR A 398 17.86 -7.98 0.44
CA THR A 398 17.02 -6.77 0.39
C THR A 398 16.45 -6.47 -1.00
N ASP A 399 17.12 -6.93 -2.05
CA ASP A 399 16.66 -6.79 -3.45
C ASP A 399 15.44 -7.65 -3.77
N MET A 400 15.11 -8.63 -2.93
CA MET A 400 13.89 -9.45 -3.10
C MET A 400 12.63 -8.72 -2.63
N PHE A 401 12.77 -7.55 -1.99
CA PHE A 401 11.68 -6.72 -1.48
C PHE A 401 11.43 -5.53 -2.40
N ASP A 402 10.66 -5.78 -3.46
CA ASP A 402 10.34 -4.80 -4.51
C ASP A 402 9.32 -3.74 -4.06
N CYS A 403 8.50 -4.03 -3.05
CA CYS A 403 7.66 -3.02 -2.40
C CYS A 403 8.45 -2.34 -1.29
N ARG A 404 8.90 -1.09 -1.50
CA ARG A 404 9.72 -0.35 -0.55
C ARG A 404 8.98 0.87 -0.01
N ILE A 405 8.73 0.88 1.30
CA ILE A 405 8.13 1.99 2.05
C ILE A 405 9.21 2.63 2.90
N ALA A 406 9.48 3.92 2.71
CA ALA A 406 10.24 4.73 3.66
C ALA A 406 9.29 5.74 4.31
N MET A 407 9.09 5.60 5.61
CA MET A 407 8.60 6.71 6.44
C MET A 407 9.77 7.63 6.78
N ARG A 408 9.55 8.63 7.64
CA ARG A 408 10.66 9.46 8.09
C ARG A 408 11.79 8.62 8.69
N VAL A 409 13.00 8.80 8.16
CA VAL A 409 14.25 8.15 8.61
C VAL A 409 15.21 9.16 9.25
N VAL A 410 16.33 8.68 9.78
CA VAL A 410 17.31 9.52 10.50
C VAL A 410 18.18 10.38 9.58
N ASP A 411 18.52 9.88 8.39
CA ASP A 411 19.44 10.52 7.44
C ASP A 411 19.25 10.00 6.00
N GLY A 412 19.91 10.65 5.04
CA GLY A 412 19.85 10.28 3.63
C GLY A 412 20.47 8.91 3.31
N ASP A 413 21.38 8.39 4.13
CA ASP A 413 21.92 7.03 3.97
C ASP A 413 20.87 5.97 4.31
N ALA A 414 20.13 6.18 5.41
CA ALA A 414 18.99 5.35 5.77
C ALA A 414 17.88 5.44 4.71
N SER A 415 17.66 6.61 4.11
CA SER A 415 16.71 6.78 3.00
C SER A 415 17.13 5.97 1.77
N ARG A 416 18.41 6.08 1.37
CA ARG A 416 18.96 5.29 0.26
C ARG A 416 18.88 3.79 0.52
N GLN A 417 19.11 3.36 1.75
CA GLN A 417 18.95 1.96 2.10
C GLN A 417 17.48 1.49 2.03
N ALA A 418 16.53 2.36 2.35
CA ALA A 418 15.11 2.02 2.39
C ALA A 418 14.47 2.01 0.99
N VAL A 419 14.75 3.02 0.16
CA VAL A 419 14.07 3.30 -1.12
C VAL A 419 15.02 3.73 -2.25
N ASP A 420 16.33 3.49 -2.10
CA ASP A 420 17.42 3.78 -3.05
C ASP A 420 17.66 5.25 -3.43
N VAL A 421 16.95 6.18 -2.80
CA VAL A 421 17.20 7.62 -2.95
C VAL A 421 17.23 8.31 -1.58
N ALA A 422 17.82 9.50 -1.51
CA ALA A 422 17.66 10.38 -0.37
C ALA A 422 16.29 11.09 -0.39
N GLY A 423 15.89 11.65 0.75
CA GLY A 423 14.70 12.48 0.88
C GLY A 423 13.73 12.02 1.97
N ALA A 424 13.78 10.75 2.38
CA ALA A 424 12.88 10.24 3.41
C ALA A 424 13.18 10.86 4.79
N GLU A 425 14.41 11.31 5.03
CA GLU A 425 14.81 12.09 6.22
C GLU A 425 14.06 13.43 6.33
N ASN A 426 13.58 13.95 5.20
CA ASN A 426 12.82 15.21 5.08
C ASN A 426 11.30 15.00 5.13
N LEU A 427 10.82 13.76 5.27
CA LEU A 427 9.39 13.49 5.42
C LEU A 427 8.85 14.04 6.74
N PRO A 428 7.59 14.49 6.79
CA PRO A 428 6.96 14.84 8.05
C PRO A 428 6.74 13.58 8.90
N ASP A 429 6.85 13.71 10.22
CA ASP A 429 6.51 12.64 11.16
C ASP A 429 5.06 12.19 11.02
N ARG A 430 4.68 11.07 11.65
CA ARG A 430 3.29 10.57 11.71
C ARG A 430 2.66 10.31 10.35
N GLY A 431 3.38 9.71 9.42
CA GLY A 431 2.83 9.17 8.18
C GLY A 431 3.22 9.90 6.90
N GLY A 432 4.22 10.78 6.89
CA GLY A 432 4.91 11.10 5.64
C GLY A 432 5.56 9.84 5.07
N MET A 433 5.41 9.61 3.76
CA MET A 433 5.80 8.36 3.10
C MET A 433 6.46 8.63 1.75
N MET A 434 7.57 7.95 1.51
CA MET A 434 8.10 7.66 0.17
C MET A 434 7.84 6.18 -0.13
N PHE A 435 7.39 5.91 -1.34
CA PHE A 435 7.00 4.58 -1.77
C PHE A 435 7.59 4.27 -3.14
N ARG A 436 8.11 3.06 -3.29
CA ARG A 436 8.53 2.50 -4.56
C ARG A 436 7.96 1.10 -4.71
N LEU A 437 7.44 0.79 -5.90
CA LEU A 437 6.95 -0.52 -6.26
C LEU A 437 7.76 -1.03 -7.45
N ALA A 438 8.57 -2.07 -7.23
CA ALA A 438 9.53 -2.59 -8.21
C ALA A 438 10.37 -1.44 -8.82
N SER A 439 10.39 -1.34 -10.14
CA SER A 439 11.16 -0.34 -10.89
C SER A 439 10.43 1.00 -11.06
N ASN A 440 9.22 1.15 -10.51
CA ASN A 440 8.41 2.35 -10.74
C ASN A 440 9.04 3.60 -10.13
N PRO A 441 8.77 4.80 -10.69
CA PRO A 441 9.17 6.05 -10.09
C PRO A 441 8.69 6.16 -8.63
N ILE A 442 9.50 6.83 -7.81
CA ILE A 442 9.14 7.04 -6.41
C ILE A 442 7.90 7.92 -6.32
N GLN A 443 6.98 7.47 -5.48
CA GLN A 443 5.82 8.23 -5.07
C GLN A 443 6.11 8.85 -3.70
N VAL A 444 5.78 10.13 -3.55
CA VAL A 444 5.84 10.84 -2.28
C VAL A 444 4.40 11.12 -1.85
N GLY A 445 4.10 10.93 -0.58
CA GLY A 445 2.73 11.01 -0.10
C GLY A 445 2.58 10.85 1.40
N ALA A 446 1.35 10.60 1.82
CA ALA A 446 1.00 10.37 3.21
C ALA A 446 0.29 9.03 3.37
N ALA A 447 0.76 8.24 4.32
CA ALA A 447 0.14 6.99 4.71
C ALA A 447 -1.23 7.24 5.35
N ALA A 448 -2.16 6.34 5.05
CA ALA A 448 -3.46 6.30 5.67
C ALA A 448 -3.38 5.97 7.17
N PHE A 449 -4.45 6.25 7.90
CA PHE A 449 -4.56 5.97 9.32
C PHE A 449 -5.96 5.50 9.67
N MET A 450 -6.01 4.51 10.55
CA MET A 450 -7.24 4.03 11.19
C MET A 450 -7.17 4.29 12.69
N THR A 451 -8.23 4.86 13.25
CA THR A 451 -8.42 4.91 14.70
C THR A 451 -8.61 3.51 15.27
N SER A 452 -8.38 3.35 16.57
CA SER A 452 -8.61 2.06 17.25
C SER A 452 -10.06 1.60 17.13
N ASP A 453 -11.03 2.52 17.15
CA ASP A 453 -12.45 2.18 17.05
C ASP A 453 -12.83 1.79 15.62
N ALA A 454 -12.31 2.50 14.61
CA ALA A 454 -12.49 2.12 13.20
C ALA A 454 -11.95 0.71 12.93
N ARG A 455 -10.79 0.35 13.50
CA ARG A 455 -10.24 -1.02 13.40
C ARG A 455 -11.19 -2.06 14.00
N LYS A 456 -11.69 -1.81 15.22
CA LYS A 456 -12.63 -2.73 15.89
C LYS A 456 -13.94 -2.88 15.10
N GLU A 457 -14.45 -1.79 14.54
CA GLU A 457 -15.66 -1.80 13.73
C GLU A 457 -15.46 -2.62 12.43
N LEU A 458 -14.32 -2.44 11.76
CA LEU A 458 -13.98 -3.16 10.54
C LEU A 458 -13.88 -4.68 10.78
N LEU A 459 -13.26 -5.08 11.91
CA LEU A 459 -13.18 -6.48 12.32
C LEU A 459 -14.57 -7.09 12.59
N LYS A 460 -15.48 -6.33 13.22
CA LYS A 460 -16.84 -6.81 13.52
C LYS A 460 -17.74 -6.97 12.30
N LYS A 461 -17.57 -6.14 11.26
CA LYS A 461 -18.43 -6.17 10.05
C LYS A 461 -18.16 -7.38 9.15
N THR A 462 -17.09 -8.11 9.40
CA THR A 462 -16.57 -9.15 8.51
C THR A 462 -16.56 -10.55 9.17
N THR A 463 -16.91 -10.62 10.46
CA THR A 463 -17.32 -11.84 11.20
C THR A 463 -18.84 -11.92 11.23
#